data_AF-A0A3N4ANJ9-F1
#
_entry.id   AF-A0A3N4ANJ9-F1
#
_cell.length_a   1.000
_cell.length_b   1.000
_cell.length_c   1.000
_cell.angle_alpha   90.00
_cell.angle_beta   90.00
_cell.angle_gamma   90.00
#
_symmetry.space_group_name_H-M   'P 1'
#
loop_
_entity.id
_entity.type
_entity.pdbx_description
1 polymer ?
#
loop_
_entity_poly.entity_id
_entity_poly.type
_entity_poly.pdbx_seq_one_letter_code
_entity_poly.pdbx_strand_id
1 'polypeptide(L)'
;MQTNTCCICDAATLLHRQNLRTLAVMAGVCDALLRQFAAKQQSSKPGAHEPWAQLGELIALASQSNSVLAEGVAQGIELANNVEKHWLGDYDSLCLNCGFLLTGASED
;
A
#
# COMPACT_ATOMS: atom_id res chain seq x y z
N MET A 1 -21.08 -12.91 11.18
CA MET A 1 -20.45 -13.21 9.87
C MET A 1 -19.85 -11.90 9.39
N GLN A 2 -18.52 -11.72 9.48
CA GLN A 2 -17.87 -10.46 9.10
C GLN A 2 -18.09 -10.21 7.59
N THR A 3 -18.80 -9.13 7.26
CA THR A 3 -18.99 -8.72 5.87
C THR A 3 -17.68 -8.14 5.35
N ASN A 4 -17.02 -8.87 4.45
CA ASN A 4 -15.80 -8.42 3.74
C ASN A 4 -16.10 -7.38 2.64
N THR A 5 -17.34 -6.89 2.56
CA THR A 5 -17.80 -5.93 1.56
C THR A 5 -18.40 -4.70 2.24
N CYS A 6 -18.25 -3.54 1.61
CA CYS A 6 -18.85 -2.30 2.07
C CYS A 6 -20.38 -2.38 1.95
N CYS A 7 -21.10 -2.18 3.06
CA CYS A 7 -22.57 -2.22 3.06
C CYS A 7 -23.25 -1.09 2.27
N ILE A 8 -22.49 -0.10 1.78
CA ILE A 8 -23.01 1.05 1.03
C ILE A 8 -22.86 0.87 -0.49
N CYS A 9 -21.75 0.27 -0.93
CA CYS A 9 -21.45 0.14 -2.36
C CYS A 9 -21.08 -1.28 -2.80
N ASP A 10 -21.22 -2.26 -1.90
CA ASP A 10 -20.89 -3.68 -2.07
C ASP A 10 -19.44 -3.98 -2.51
N ALA A 11 -18.56 -2.97 -2.51
CA ALA A 11 -17.16 -3.15 -2.87
C ALA A 11 -16.40 -3.96 -1.80
N ALA A 12 -15.55 -4.89 -2.27
CA ALA A 12 -14.66 -5.69 -1.40
C ALA A 12 -13.37 -4.95 -0.97
N THR A 13 -13.26 -3.65 -1.27
CA THR A 13 -12.06 -2.84 -1.00
C THR A 13 -12.14 -2.15 0.35
N LEU A 14 -12.31 -2.95 1.41
CA LEU A 14 -12.30 -2.47 2.79
C LEU A 14 -10.89 -2.46 3.37
N LEU A 15 -10.43 -1.28 3.78
CA LEU A 15 -9.24 -1.10 4.59
C LEU A 15 -9.62 -1.25 6.07
N HIS A 16 -9.47 -2.47 6.60
CA HIS A 16 -9.68 -2.73 8.03
C HIS A 16 -8.51 -2.19 8.86
N ARG A 17 -8.83 -1.61 10.02
CA ARG A 17 -7.84 -1.06 10.96
C ARG A 17 -6.75 -2.06 11.31
N GLN A 18 -7.11 -3.31 11.58
CA GLN A 18 -6.17 -4.39 11.88
C GLN A 18 -5.15 -4.65 10.76
N ASN A 19 -5.50 -4.35 9.50
CA ASN A 19 -4.65 -4.57 8.34
C ASN A 19 -3.95 -3.28 7.87
N LEU A 20 -4.35 -2.12 8.37
CA LEU A 20 -3.86 -0.81 7.96
C LEU A 20 -2.33 -0.74 7.95
N ARG A 21 -1.72 -1.15 9.05
CA ARG A 21 -0.26 -1.08 9.21
C ARG A 21 0.46 -1.93 8.17
N THR A 22 0.04 -3.18 8.00
CA THR A 22 0.65 -4.10 7.03
C THR A 22 0.50 -3.58 5.61
N LEU A 23 -0.69 -3.10 5.24
CA LEU A 23 -0.97 -2.56 3.90
C LEU A 23 -0.18 -1.29 3.63
N ALA A 24 -0.11 -0.36 4.59
CA ALA A 24 0.65 0.87 4.47
C ALA A 24 2.16 0.61 4.36
N VAL A 25 2.70 -0.35 5.13
CA VAL A 25 4.10 -0.80 5.01
C VAL A 25 4.38 -1.38 3.63
N MET A 26 3.52 -2.27 3.11
CA MET A 26 3.69 -2.80 1.77
C MET A 26 3.62 -1.70 0.70
N ALA A 27 2.69 -0.75 0.83
CA ALA A 27 2.58 0.38 -0.08
C ALA A 27 3.86 1.25 -0.07
N GLY A 28 4.40 1.55 1.11
CA GLY A 28 5.64 2.31 1.26
C GLY A 28 6.86 1.60 0.66
N VAL A 29 6.98 0.29 0.87
CA VAL A 29 8.02 -0.53 0.23
C VAL A 29 7.91 -0.51 -1.29
N CYS A 30 6.70 -0.71 -1.83
CA CYS A 30 6.46 -0.66 -3.27
C CYS A 30 6.79 0.74 -3.84
N ASP A 31 6.38 1.82 -3.18
CA ASP A 31 6.69 3.19 -3.61
C ASP A 31 8.21 3.44 -3.64
N ALA A 32 8.92 3.06 -2.59
CA ALA A 32 10.37 3.24 -2.51
C ALA A 32 11.12 2.46 -3.62
N LEU A 33 10.71 1.20 -3.88
CA LEU A 33 11.28 0.38 -4.95
C LEU A 33 10.99 0.97 -6.34
N LEU A 34 9.75 1.40 -6.59
CA LEU A 34 9.36 2.01 -7.87
C LEU A 34 10.08 3.32 -8.13
N ARG A 35 10.27 4.17 -7.11
CA ARG A 35 11.04 5.42 -7.23
C ARG A 35 12.50 5.14 -7.54
N GLN A 36 13.12 4.17 -6.86
CA GLN A 36 14.50 3.80 -7.13
C GLN A 36 14.66 3.23 -8.55
N PHE A 37 13.71 2.40 -8.98
CA PHE A 37 13.68 1.85 -10.33
C PHE A 37 13.55 2.95 -11.38
N ALA A 38 12.62 3.89 -11.19
CA ALA A 38 12.45 5.04 -12.08
C ALA A 38 13.72 5.92 -12.18
N ALA A 39 14.41 6.16 -11.06
CA ALA A 39 15.66 6.91 -11.04
C ALA A 39 16.79 6.19 -11.82
N LYS A 40 16.86 4.86 -11.73
CA LYS A 40 17.79 4.05 -12.53
C LYS A 40 17.47 4.11 -14.02
N GLN A 41 16.18 4.04 -14.38
CA GLN A 41 15.76 4.13 -15.78
C GLN A 41 16.06 5.48 -16.42
N GLN A 42 15.85 6.59 -15.71
CA GLN A 42 16.21 7.94 -16.20
C GLN A 42 17.71 8.08 -16.53
N SER A 43 18.56 7.26 -15.91
CA SER A 43 20.00 7.23 -16.13
C SER A 43 20.42 6.35 -17.32
N SER A 44 19.50 5.55 -17.87
CA SER A 44 19.75 4.61 -18.97
C SER A 44 19.25 5.16 -20.31
N LYS A 45 20.02 4.97 -21.39
CA LYS A 45 19.65 5.40 -22.75
C LYS A 45 18.35 4.70 -23.20
N PRO A 46 17.47 5.37 -23.96
CA PRO A 46 16.24 4.76 -24.45
C PRO A 46 16.57 3.71 -25.51
N GLY A 47 16.59 2.45 -25.10
CA GLY A 47 16.62 1.27 -25.95
C GLY A 47 15.32 0.49 -25.77
N ALA A 48 14.96 -0.34 -26.75
CA ALA A 48 13.70 -1.08 -26.81
C ALA A 48 13.29 -1.67 -25.44
N HIS A 49 12.29 -1.05 -24.83
CA HIS A 49 11.80 -1.39 -23.51
C HIS A 49 10.96 -2.67 -23.58
N GLU A 50 11.58 -3.83 -23.35
CA GLU A 50 10.84 -5.07 -23.13
C GLU A 50 10.26 -5.08 -21.71
N PRO A 51 8.92 -5.09 -21.54
CA PRO A 51 8.28 -4.99 -20.22
C PRO A 51 8.70 -6.10 -19.25
N TRP A 52 8.99 -7.30 -19.78
CA TRP A 52 9.45 -8.44 -18.99
C TRP A 52 10.87 -8.28 -18.45
N ALA A 53 11.77 -7.65 -19.21
CA ALA A 53 13.12 -7.35 -18.75
C ALA A 53 13.08 -6.33 -17.60
N GLN A 54 12.24 -5.30 -17.72
CA GLN A 54 12.02 -4.29 -16.68
C GLN A 54 11.46 -4.89 -15.38
N LEU A 55 10.51 -5.82 -15.49
CA LEU A 55 9.99 -6.55 -14.33
C LEU A 55 11.09 -7.38 -13.64
N GLY A 56 11.94 -8.05 -14.41
CA GLY A 56 13.08 -8.80 -13.89
C GLY A 56 14.07 -7.91 -13.13
N GLU A 57 14.38 -6.73 -13.66
CA GLU A 57 15.23 -5.73 -12.99
C GLU A 57 14.62 -5.21 -11.69
N LEU A 58 13.30 -4.97 -11.67
CA LEU A 58 12.58 -4.54 -10.46
C LEU A 58 12.65 -5.62 -9.36
N ILE A 59 12.48 -6.90 -9.72
CA ILE A 59 12.60 -8.02 -8.77
C ILE A 59 14.03 -8.14 -8.24
N ALA A 60 15.03 -7.98 -9.10
CA ALA A 60 16.44 -7.97 -8.70
C ALA A 60 16.75 -6.80 -7.75
N LEU A 61 16.16 -5.63 -7.99
CA LEU A 61 16.30 -4.45 -7.13
C LEU A 61 15.74 -4.70 -5.72
N ALA A 62 14.55 -5.30 -5.65
CA ALA A 62 13.90 -5.67 -4.39
C ALA A 62 14.76 -6.64 -3.56
N SER A 63 15.51 -7.51 -4.23
CA SER A 63 16.37 -8.51 -3.58
C SER A 63 17.70 -7.95 -3.06
N GLN A 64 18.12 -6.76 -3.50
CA GLN A 64 19.45 -6.21 -3.21
C GLN A 64 19.44 -5.02 -2.23
N SER A 65 18.31 -4.32 -2.07
CA SER A 65 18.30 -2.99 -1.45
C SER A 65 17.71 -2.97 -0.04
N ASN A 66 18.47 -3.48 0.94
CA ASN A 66 18.08 -3.43 2.36
C ASN A 66 17.77 -2.00 2.86
N SER A 67 18.48 -0.98 2.36
CA SER A 67 18.25 0.41 2.75
C SER A 67 16.94 0.98 2.19
N VAL A 68 16.58 0.65 0.95
CA VAL A 68 15.32 1.11 0.32
C VAL A 68 14.12 0.40 0.93
N LEU A 69 14.26 -0.88 1.27
CA LEU A 69 13.25 -1.60 2.04
C LEU A 69 13.03 -0.95 3.41
N ALA A 70 14.11 -0.60 4.13
CA ALA A 70 14.02 0.08 5.42
C ALA A 70 13.34 1.46 5.32
N GLU A 71 13.67 2.24 4.29
CA GLU A 71 13.03 3.52 4.02
C GLU A 71 11.53 3.35 3.73
N GLY A 72 11.16 2.42 2.85
CA GLY A 72 9.76 2.15 2.52
C GLY A 72 8.96 1.64 3.71
N VAL A 73 9.57 0.83 4.59
CA VAL A 73 8.95 0.40 5.86
C VAL A 73 8.70 1.60 6.77
N ALA A 74 9.68 2.49 6.94
CA ALA A 74 9.53 3.68 7.78
C ALA A 74 8.42 4.61 7.25
N GLN A 75 8.41 4.89 5.95
CA GLN A 75 7.36 5.68 5.29
C GLN A 75 5.98 5.04 5.46
N GLY A 76 5.88 3.72 5.30
CA GLY A 76 4.61 3.02 5.47
C GLY A 76 4.11 2.99 6.92
N ILE A 77 5.00 2.91 7.91
CA ILE A 77 4.62 3.05 9.34
C ILE A 77 4.09 4.47 9.60
N GLU A 78 4.78 5.50 9.09
CA GLU A 78 4.34 6.88 9.24
C GLU A 78 2.96 7.10 8.58
N LEU A 79 2.75 6.54 7.38
CA LEU A 79 1.46 6.58 6.70
C LEU A 79 0.36 5.90 7.50
N ALA A 80 0.62 4.71 8.06
CA ALA A 80 -0.34 3.99 8.90
C ALA A 80 -0.76 4.84 10.10
N ASN A 81 0.21 5.43 10.81
CA ASN A 81 -0.04 6.29 11.97
C ASN A 81 -0.86 7.53 11.57
N ASN A 82 -0.58 8.13 10.41
CA ASN A 82 -1.32 9.28 9.90
C ASN A 82 -2.76 8.94 9.53
N VAL A 83 -2.98 7.82 8.83
CA VAL A 83 -4.33 7.36 8.47
C VAL A 83 -5.13 6.97 9.70
N GLU A 84 -4.50 6.27 10.65
CA GLU A 84 -5.16 5.89 11.90
C GLU A 84 -5.61 7.13 12.69
N LYS A 85 -4.71 8.11 12.84
CA LYS A 85 -4.97 9.32 13.62
C LYS A 85 -5.98 10.27 12.98
N HIS A 86 -5.92 10.47 11.66
CA HIS A 86 -6.66 11.56 11.01
C HIS A 86 -7.85 11.09 10.19
N TRP A 87 -7.89 9.82 9.76
CA TRP A 87 -8.94 9.33 8.85
C TRP A 87 -9.84 8.32 9.54
N LEU A 88 -9.26 7.27 10.13
CA LEU A 88 -10.04 6.18 10.74
C LEU A 88 -10.64 6.57 12.08
N GLY A 89 -9.99 7.40 12.90
CA GLY A 89 -10.55 7.81 14.20
C GLY A 89 -10.89 6.60 15.06
N ASP A 90 -12.15 6.42 15.43
CA ASP A 90 -12.65 5.26 16.20
C ASP A 90 -13.33 4.18 15.32
N TYR A 91 -13.34 4.34 14.00
CA TYR A 91 -13.97 3.39 13.07
C TYR A 91 -13.08 2.16 12.81
N ASP A 92 -13.72 1.05 12.46
CA ASP A 92 -13.04 -0.24 12.24
C ASP A 92 -12.52 -0.41 10.81
N SER A 93 -13.17 0.25 9.83
CA SER A 93 -12.76 0.14 8.44
C SER A 93 -13.13 1.36 7.60
N LEU A 94 -12.36 1.56 6.52
CA LEU A 94 -12.59 2.57 5.49
C LEU A 94 -12.83 1.86 4.15
N CYS A 95 -13.90 2.19 3.43
CA CYS A 95 -14.07 1.72 2.06
C CYS A 95 -13.26 2.58 1.09
N LEU A 96 -12.31 1.95 0.38
CA LEU A 96 -11.47 2.64 -0.60
C LEU A 96 -12.21 2.97 -1.90
N ASN A 97 -13.40 2.41 -2.13
CA ASN A 97 -14.22 2.71 -3.31
C ASN A 97 -15.13 3.93 -3.11
N CYS A 98 -15.88 3.98 -2.00
CA CYS A 98 -16.86 5.05 -1.74
C CYS A 98 -16.47 6.03 -0.63
N GLY A 99 -15.35 5.80 0.07
CA GLY A 99 -14.81 6.70 1.10
C GLY A 99 -15.54 6.68 2.45
N PHE A 100 -16.52 5.80 2.63
CA PHE A 100 -17.26 5.71 3.90
C PHE A 100 -16.48 4.94 4.97
N LEU A 101 -16.59 5.45 6.21
CA LEU A 101 -16.09 4.82 7.42
C LEU A 101 -17.18 3.93 8.03
N LEU A 102 -16.81 2.71 8.42
CA LEU A 102 -17.73 1.72 8.95
C LEU A 102 -17.25 1.27 10.33
N THR A 103 -18.17 1.24 11.29
CA THR A 103 -17.99 0.52 12.55
C THR A 103 -18.34 -0.95 12.31
N GLY A 104 -17.61 -1.87 12.93
CA GLY A 104 -17.99 -3.27 12.98
C GLY A 104 -19.41 -3.37 13.52
N ALA A 105 -20.21 -4.25 12.93
CA ALA A 105 -21.52 -4.55 13.49
C ALA A 105 -21.30 -5.05 14.92
N SER A 106 -21.79 -4.30 15.91
CA SER A 106 -21.92 -4.80 17.28
C SER A 106 -22.74 -6.08 17.22
N GLU A 107 -22.15 -7.19 17.64
CA GLU A 107 -22.88 -8.42 17.90
C GLU A 107 -23.81 -8.16 19.10
N ASP A 108 -25.04 -7.74 18.83
CA ASP A 108 -26.17 -7.86 19.76
C ASP A 108 -26.88 -9.21 19.55
#